data_AF-A0A5N5L724-F1
#
_entry.id   AF-A0A5N5L724-F1
#
_cell.length_a   1.000
_cell.length_b   1.000
_cell.length_c   1.000
_cell.angle_alpha   90.00
_cell.angle_beta   90.00
_cell.angle_gamma   90.00
#
_symmetry.space_group_name_H-M   'P 1'
#
loop_
_entity.id
_entity.type
_entity.pdbx_description
1 polymer ?
#
loop_
_entity_poly.entity_id
_entity_poly.type
_entity_poly.pdbx_seq_one_letter_code
_entity_poly.pdbx_strand_id
1 'polypeptide(L)'
;MDTLNDIVNVSGTCYENVGVFSEGLWSVKPGESILQYSLVRFHFELLAMFFLAGSFHFLLKRFNFSRFTSDVLAGIVMGPTLMGYYFRSTSDDLFHTGIPNQVLNSFSKIGYIFFVFFAGVQMDTTLIWKTGRKAFSLGMFIFATNFIMASSVDIYFPKGNGLPMGIKGGMIFTGNMYFESMTQTEFVGVCYVLMQLKIINSQLGRLALASSMHYKLMSLAFNIMDGFRRGVRTASTHVAVQMVIFSLAYILFIVIILRQMVLTFIRITPQGQPLKEIYATITMACVFLLASSGDCVGLNYVFGPLIFGLIVPARSPLAEILVQKFNTATSGFLLPLMTMFCASKINLHQFISEFNTLVAFKISLIGFAIKMAVTFLGVFLYKLPLRHAAALTVILNAKGHYEVGTFISFNSLRV
;
A
#
# COMPACT_ATOMS: atom_id res chain seq x y z
N MET A 1 6.94 -60.28 2.26
CA MET A 1 6.86 -59.37 1.10
C MET A 1 5.43 -58.90 1.07
N ASP A 2 5.15 -57.69 1.55
CA ASP A 2 3.93 -56.95 1.20
C ASP A 2 4.26 -55.47 1.28
N THR A 3 4.00 -54.80 0.17
CA THR A 3 4.57 -53.51 -0.24
C THR A 3 3.75 -52.31 0.22
N LEU A 4 4.49 -51.23 0.52
CA LEU A 4 4.12 -49.81 0.51
C LEU A 4 2.72 -49.45 -0.04
N ASN A 5 1.97 -48.66 0.73
CA ASN A 5 1.13 -47.59 0.20
C ASN A 5 0.96 -46.48 1.25
N ASP A 6 1.97 -45.61 1.31
CA ASP A 6 1.79 -44.22 1.78
C ASP A 6 0.95 -43.49 0.74
N ILE A 7 -0.36 -43.37 0.98
CA ILE A 7 -1.19 -42.40 0.26
C ILE A 7 -1.25 -41.15 1.14
N VAL A 8 -0.25 -40.29 0.96
CA VAL A 8 -0.34 -38.88 1.37
C VAL A 8 -1.50 -38.28 0.58
N ASN A 9 -2.60 -38.01 1.27
CA ASN A 9 -3.77 -37.35 0.71
C ASN A 9 -3.44 -35.87 0.44
N VAL A 10 -2.73 -35.61 -0.66
CA VAL A 10 -2.57 -34.26 -1.20
C VAL A 10 -3.88 -33.90 -1.88
N SER A 11 -4.79 -33.32 -1.10
CA SER A 11 -5.96 -32.60 -1.59
C SER A 11 -5.49 -31.31 -2.27
N GLY A 12 -4.84 -31.44 -3.42
CA GLY A 12 -4.66 -30.33 -4.34
C GLY A 12 -6.03 -30.02 -4.94
N THR A 13 -6.60 -28.86 -4.61
CA THR A 13 -7.77 -28.34 -5.31
C THR A 13 -7.42 -28.24 -6.79
N CYS A 14 -7.98 -29.14 -7.62
CA CYS A 14 -7.88 -29.02 -9.07
C CYS A 14 -8.65 -27.76 -9.46
N TYR A 15 -7.93 -26.69 -9.82
CA TYR A 15 -8.55 -25.53 -10.42
C TYR A 15 -9.21 -25.99 -11.72
N GLU A 16 -10.52 -25.82 -11.81
CA GLU A 16 -11.28 -26.04 -13.04
C GLU A 16 -10.62 -25.18 -14.13
N ASN A 17 -10.22 -25.81 -15.24
CA ASN A 17 -9.47 -25.15 -16.29
C ASN A 17 -10.44 -24.29 -17.13
N VAL A 18 -10.79 -23.12 -16.58
CA VAL A 18 -11.68 -22.16 -17.24
C VAL A 18 -10.95 -21.55 -18.44
N GLY A 19 -11.55 -21.65 -19.63
CA GLY A 19 -11.01 -21.05 -20.84
C GLY A 19 -10.75 -19.55 -20.67
N VAL A 20 -9.58 -19.08 -21.12
CA VAL A 20 -9.22 -17.65 -21.06
C VAL A 20 -10.02 -16.84 -22.09
N PHE A 21 -10.30 -17.44 -23.25
CA PHE A 21 -10.94 -16.80 -24.40
C PHE A 21 -12.34 -17.34 -24.63
N SER A 22 -13.28 -16.45 -24.94
CA SER A 22 -14.62 -16.82 -25.38
C SER A 22 -14.59 -17.21 -26.86
N GLU A 23 -15.31 -18.27 -27.22
CA GLU A 23 -15.55 -18.65 -28.64
C GLU A 23 -16.57 -17.73 -29.34
N GLY A 24 -16.99 -16.64 -28.68
CA GLY A 24 -17.90 -15.62 -29.20
C GLY A 24 -19.31 -15.71 -28.63
N LEU A 25 -20.05 -14.59 -28.70
CA LEU A 25 -21.42 -14.44 -28.22
C LEU A 25 -22.38 -15.49 -28.81
N TRP A 26 -22.07 -15.96 -30.02
CA TRP A 26 -22.91 -16.88 -30.81
C TRP A 26 -22.62 -18.37 -30.54
N SER A 27 -21.53 -18.68 -29.83
CA SER A 27 -21.11 -20.06 -29.52
C SER A 27 -21.50 -20.49 -28.10
N VAL A 28 -22.20 -19.62 -27.36
CA VAL A 28 -22.60 -19.85 -25.95
C VAL A 28 -23.74 -20.88 -25.92
N LYS A 29 -23.55 -21.97 -25.16
CA LYS A 29 -24.61 -22.97 -24.98
C LYS A 29 -25.77 -22.41 -24.14
N PRO A 30 -27.01 -22.86 -24.35
CA PRO A 30 -28.14 -22.43 -23.55
C PRO A 30 -27.90 -22.79 -22.06
N GLY A 31 -27.79 -21.77 -21.20
CA GLY A 31 -27.53 -21.92 -19.77
C GLY A 31 -26.11 -21.56 -19.32
N GLU A 32 -25.17 -21.34 -20.24
CA GLU A 32 -23.84 -20.80 -19.94
C GLU A 32 -23.84 -19.27 -20.08
N SER A 33 -23.15 -18.56 -19.19
CA SER A 33 -22.96 -17.12 -19.28
C SER A 33 -21.57 -16.82 -19.87
N ILE A 34 -21.45 -15.77 -20.68
CA ILE A 34 -20.15 -15.34 -21.26
C ILE A 34 -19.17 -14.93 -20.15
N LEU A 35 -19.69 -14.62 -18.96
CA LEU A 35 -18.93 -14.27 -17.75
C LEU A 35 -18.16 -15.46 -17.16
N GLN A 36 -18.38 -16.68 -17.65
CA GLN A 36 -17.53 -17.81 -17.31
C GLN A 36 -16.09 -17.61 -17.79
N TYR A 37 -15.86 -16.90 -18.90
CA TYR A 37 -14.51 -16.66 -19.41
C TYR A 37 -13.79 -15.55 -18.61
N SER A 38 -12.63 -15.89 -18.04
CA SER A 38 -11.85 -15.02 -17.15
C SER A 38 -11.52 -13.64 -17.76
N LEU A 39 -11.17 -13.60 -19.05
CA LEU A 39 -10.83 -12.35 -19.73
C LEU A 39 -12.05 -11.44 -19.91
N VAL A 40 -13.18 -11.98 -20.38
CA VAL A 40 -14.40 -11.19 -20.61
C VAL A 40 -14.93 -10.64 -19.30
N ARG A 41 -14.92 -11.48 -18.26
CA ARG A 41 -15.30 -11.11 -16.91
C ARG A 41 -14.43 -9.99 -16.37
N PHE A 42 -13.10 -10.08 -16.49
CA PHE A 42 -12.19 -9.02 -16.08
C PHE A 42 -12.48 -7.68 -16.78
N HIS A 43 -12.73 -7.69 -18.10
CA HIS A 43 -13.08 -6.46 -18.82
C HIS A 43 -14.40 -5.86 -18.35
N PHE A 44 -15.41 -6.70 -18.07
CA PHE A 44 -16.70 -6.23 -17.55
C PHE A 44 -16.57 -5.69 -16.13
N GLU A 45 -15.83 -6.37 -15.25
CA GLU A 45 -15.50 -5.91 -13.90
C GLU A 45 -14.83 -4.52 -13.96
N LEU A 46 -13.82 -4.35 -14.81
CA LEU A 46 -13.16 -3.05 -15.02
C LEU A 46 -14.14 -1.97 -15.49
N LEU A 47 -14.90 -2.26 -16.54
CA LEU A 47 -15.83 -1.29 -17.12
C LEU A 47 -16.86 -0.85 -16.09
N ALA A 48 -17.42 -1.79 -15.33
CA ALA A 48 -18.41 -1.49 -14.32
C ALA A 48 -17.83 -0.71 -13.13
N MET A 49 -16.62 -1.06 -12.66
CA MET A 49 -15.90 -0.30 -11.62
C MET A 49 -15.65 1.15 -12.03
N PHE A 50 -15.07 1.38 -13.21
CA PHE A 50 -14.76 2.74 -13.68
C PHE A 50 -16.02 3.55 -14.03
N PHE A 51 -17.07 2.89 -14.54
CA PHE A 51 -18.36 3.55 -14.80
C PHE A 51 -19.02 4.03 -13.50
N LEU A 52 -19.05 3.19 -12.45
CA LEU A 52 -19.56 3.58 -11.15
C LEU A 52 -18.71 4.68 -10.50
N ALA A 53 -17.39 4.55 -10.53
CA ALA A 53 -16.49 5.57 -9.99
C ALA A 53 -16.66 6.91 -10.72
N GLY A 54 -16.78 6.89 -12.05
CA GLY A 54 -17.06 8.08 -12.85
C GLY A 54 -18.40 8.71 -12.51
N SER A 55 -19.45 7.90 -12.32
CA SER A 55 -20.79 8.35 -11.93
C SER A 55 -20.79 9.00 -10.54
N PHE A 56 -20.16 8.36 -9.55
CA PHE A 56 -20.00 8.95 -8.22
C PHE A 56 -19.15 10.21 -8.26
N HIS A 57 -18.07 10.22 -9.03
CA HIS A 57 -17.22 11.39 -9.14
C HIS A 57 -17.96 12.57 -9.75
N PHE A 58 -18.79 12.34 -10.78
CA PHE A 58 -19.62 13.38 -11.37
C PHE A 58 -20.55 14.05 -10.34
N LEU A 59 -21.17 13.26 -9.45
CA LEU A 59 -22.04 13.76 -8.39
C LEU A 59 -21.26 14.43 -7.25
N LEU A 60 -20.21 13.77 -6.76
CA LEU A 60 -19.45 14.19 -5.57
C LEU A 60 -18.50 15.35 -5.86
N LYS A 61 -18.07 15.53 -7.11
CA LYS A 61 -17.28 16.70 -7.53
C LYS A 61 -18.03 18.01 -7.27
N ARG A 62 -19.37 18.01 -7.34
CA ARG A 62 -20.19 19.20 -7.00
C ARG A 62 -20.04 19.62 -5.54
N PHE A 63 -19.68 18.70 -4.66
CA PHE A 63 -19.48 18.93 -3.22
C PHE A 63 -18.01 19.07 -2.82
N ASN A 64 -17.08 19.18 -3.79
CA ASN A 64 -15.62 19.27 -3.56
C ASN A 64 -15.01 18.03 -2.87
N PHE A 65 -15.63 16.86 -2.98
CA PHE A 65 -14.97 15.61 -2.57
C PHE A 65 -13.84 15.24 -3.52
N SER A 66 -12.81 14.60 -2.98
CA SER A 66 -11.70 14.09 -3.78
C SER A 66 -12.11 12.85 -4.60
N ARG A 67 -11.40 12.59 -5.71
CA ARG A 67 -11.63 11.39 -6.52
C ARG A 67 -11.47 10.10 -5.73
N PHE A 68 -10.54 10.07 -4.77
CA PHE A 68 -10.34 8.95 -3.85
C PHE A 68 -11.64 8.52 -3.17
N THR A 69 -12.48 9.47 -2.70
CA THR A 69 -13.77 9.15 -2.07
C THR A 69 -14.73 8.47 -3.06
N SER A 70 -14.73 8.89 -4.33
CA SER A 70 -15.57 8.29 -5.38
C SER A 70 -15.13 6.85 -5.69
N ASP A 71 -13.81 6.62 -5.77
CA ASP A 71 -13.25 5.29 -6.01
C ASP A 71 -13.54 4.33 -4.84
N VAL A 72 -13.44 4.80 -3.59
CA VAL A 72 -13.80 4.00 -2.41
C VAL A 72 -15.28 3.62 -2.41
N LEU A 73 -16.18 4.57 -2.70
CA LEU A 73 -17.62 4.30 -2.74
C LEU A 73 -17.98 3.31 -3.87
N ALA A 74 -17.39 3.46 -5.06
CA ALA A 74 -17.57 2.52 -6.16
C ALA A 74 -17.16 1.10 -5.77
N GLY A 75 -16.02 0.95 -5.08
CA GLY A 75 -15.57 -0.34 -4.58
C GLY A 75 -16.54 -0.95 -3.57
N ILE A 76 -17.00 -0.19 -2.56
CA ILE A 76 -17.95 -0.69 -1.55
C ILE A 76 -19.24 -1.18 -2.21
N VAL A 77 -19.74 -0.47 -3.22
CA VAL A 77 -20.95 -0.83 -3.96
C VAL A 77 -20.77 -2.14 -4.74
N MET A 78 -19.62 -2.29 -5.41
CA MET A 78 -19.22 -3.50 -6.13
C MET A 78 -18.90 -4.69 -5.22
N GLY A 79 -18.66 -4.44 -3.93
CA GLY A 79 -18.33 -5.46 -2.95
C GLY A 79 -19.53 -6.26 -2.42
N PRO A 80 -19.29 -7.13 -1.42
CA PRO A 80 -20.34 -7.94 -0.80
C PRO A 80 -21.36 -7.10 -0.03
N THR A 81 -21.04 -5.84 0.29
CA THR A 81 -21.90 -4.94 1.06
C THR A 81 -23.21 -4.60 0.35
N LEU A 82 -23.17 -4.33 -0.97
CA LEU A 82 -24.37 -3.95 -1.73
C LEU A 82 -24.67 -4.97 -2.80
N MET A 83 -23.77 -5.12 -3.79
CA MET A 83 -23.99 -6.02 -4.91
C MET A 83 -24.09 -7.49 -4.47
N GLY A 84 -23.20 -7.94 -3.57
CA GLY A 84 -23.28 -9.31 -3.03
C GLY A 84 -24.47 -9.58 -2.11
N TYR A 85 -25.07 -8.56 -1.51
CA TYR A 85 -26.24 -8.71 -0.64
C TYR A 85 -27.56 -8.67 -1.42
N TYR A 86 -27.75 -7.66 -2.28
CA TYR A 86 -29.00 -7.46 -3.04
C TYR A 86 -29.05 -8.25 -4.35
N PHE A 87 -27.91 -8.42 -5.04
CA PHE A 87 -27.81 -9.05 -6.36
C PHE A 87 -26.91 -10.27 -6.33
N ARG A 88 -27.22 -11.23 -5.43
CA ARG A 88 -26.37 -12.41 -5.18
C ARG A 88 -26.05 -13.21 -6.44
N SER A 89 -27.04 -13.47 -7.30
CA SER A 89 -26.83 -14.19 -8.58
C SER A 89 -25.85 -13.46 -9.51
N THR A 90 -26.02 -12.15 -9.69
CA THR A 90 -25.14 -11.34 -10.56
C THR A 90 -23.75 -11.15 -9.95
N SER A 91 -23.66 -11.09 -8.62
CA SER A 91 -22.38 -10.99 -7.90
C SER A 91 -21.61 -12.31 -7.93
N ASP A 92 -22.29 -13.46 -7.87
CA ASP A 92 -21.63 -14.77 -7.98
C ASP A 92 -21.12 -14.99 -9.42
N ASP A 93 -21.90 -14.59 -10.43
CA ASP A 93 -21.43 -14.63 -11.83
C ASP A 93 -20.26 -13.67 -12.08
N LEU A 94 -20.36 -12.43 -11.59
CA LEU A 94 -19.38 -11.38 -11.88
C LEU A 94 -18.15 -11.41 -10.98
N PHE A 95 -18.24 -11.86 -9.73
CA PHE A 95 -17.12 -11.86 -8.78
C PHE A 95 -16.73 -13.26 -8.27
N HIS A 96 -17.42 -14.34 -8.67
CA HIS A 96 -17.23 -15.74 -8.24
C HIS A 96 -16.66 -15.82 -6.83
N THR A 97 -17.55 -15.73 -5.85
CA THR A 97 -17.23 -15.61 -4.42
C THR A 97 -16.31 -16.72 -3.87
N GLY A 98 -16.11 -17.82 -4.60
CA GLY A 98 -15.19 -18.91 -4.26
C GLY A 98 -13.76 -18.81 -4.80
N ILE A 99 -13.48 -18.00 -5.84
CA ILE A 99 -12.13 -17.91 -6.45
C ILE A 99 -11.60 -16.49 -6.27
N PRO A 100 -10.48 -16.28 -5.56
CA PRO A 100 -9.91 -14.95 -5.44
C PRO A 100 -9.58 -14.41 -6.84
N ASN A 101 -10.05 -13.20 -7.16
CA ASN A 101 -9.69 -12.48 -8.39
C ASN A 101 -8.21 -12.12 -8.40
N GLN A 102 -7.34 -13.11 -8.68
CA GLN A 102 -5.88 -13.01 -8.64
C GLN A 102 -5.36 -11.98 -9.64
N VAL A 103 -6.07 -11.81 -10.77
CA VAL A 103 -5.75 -10.81 -11.80
C VAL A 103 -5.89 -9.40 -11.22
N LEU A 104 -7.07 -9.03 -10.70
CA LEU A 104 -7.28 -7.72 -10.07
C LEU A 104 -6.35 -7.48 -8.87
N ASN A 105 -6.10 -8.52 -8.08
CA ASN A 105 -5.15 -8.44 -6.97
C ASN A 105 -3.74 -8.09 -7.45
N SER A 106 -3.28 -8.73 -8.52
CA SER A 106 -1.98 -8.45 -9.14
C SER A 106 -1.91 -7.03 -9.68
N PHE A 107 -2.90 -6.59 -10.47
CA PHE A 107 -2.96 -5.21 -10.97
C PHE A 107 -3.00 -4.17 -9.85
N SER A 108 -3.70 -4.46 -8.75
CA SER A 108 -3.76 -3.58 -7.58
C SER A 108 -2.40 -3.47 -6.88
N LYS A 109 -1.67 -4.58 -6.71
CA LYS A 109 -0.30 -4.56 -6.18
C LYS A 109 0.67 -3.81 -7.09
N ILE A 110 0.57 -3.98 -8.41
CA ILE A 110 1.36 -3.23 -9.40
C ILE A 110 1.05 -1.74 -9.29
N GLY A 111 -0.22 -1.37 -9.17
CA GLY A 111 -0.65 0.01 -8.95
C GLY A 111 -0.06 0.62 -7.69
N TYR A 112 -0.02 -0.14 -6.59
CA TYR A 112 0.58 0.30 -5.33
C TYR A 112 2.10 0.50 -5.45
N ILE A 113 2.80 -0.44 -6.08
CA ILE A 113 4.25 -0.34 -6.35
C ILE A 113 4.57 0.92 -7.14
N PHE A 114 3.83 1.17 -8.22
CA PHE A 114 4.04 2.36 -9.06
C PHE A 114 3.69 3.64 -8.32
N PHE A 115 2.61 3.67 -7.55
CA PHE A 115 2.25 4.82 -6.73
C PHE A 115 3.37 5.21 -5.76
N VAL A 116 3.91 4.24 -5.04
CA VAL A 116 5.02 4.45 -4.10
C VAL A 116 6.31 4.85 -4.82
N PHE A 117 6.63 4.22 -5.95
CA PHE A 117 7.79 4.55 -6.77
C PHE A 117 7.73 5.98 -7.32
N PHE A 118 6.62 6.37 -7.96
CA PHE A 118 6.44 7.71 -8.51
C PHE A 118 6.40 8.78 -7.43
N ALA A 119 5.82 8.45 -6.27
CA ALA A 119 5.90 9.32 -5.10
C ALA A 119 7.32 9.44 -4.55
N GLY A 120 8.26 8.52 -4.84
CA GLY A 120 9.68 8.70 -4.56
C GLY A 120 10.37 9.56 -5.63
N VAL A 121 10.15 9.25 -6.91
CA VAL A 121 10.78 9.95 -8.06
C VAL A 121 10.46 11.45 -8.09
N GLN A 122 9.24 11.82 -7.71
CA GLN A 122 8.81 13.22 -7.71
C GLN A 122 9.38 14.03 -6.53
N MET A 123 10.10 13.39 -5.60
CA MET A 123 10.63 14.03 -4.39
C MET A 123 12.05 14.53 -4.58
N ASP A 124 12.26 15.80 -4.24
CA ASP A 124 13.60 16.35 -4.12
C ASP A 124 14.18 16.03 -2.74
N THR A 125 14.96 14.94 -2.67
CA THR A 125 15.61 14.49 -1.43
C THR A 125 16.59 15.52 -0.87
N THR A 126 17.13 16.43 -1.68
CA THR A 126 18.06 17.45 -1.20
C THR A 126 17.39 18.47 -0.30
N LEU A 127 16.11 18.77 -0.54
CA LEU A 127 15.32 19.68 0.29
C LEU A 127 15.03 19.09 1.67
N ILE A 128 14.87 17.77 1.76
CA ILE A 128 14.60 17.06 3.00
C ILE A 128 15.80 17.19 3.96
N TRP A 129 17.00 16.89 3.48
CA TRP A 129 18.22 16.93 4.30
C TRP A 129 18.61 18.34 4.76
N LYS A 130 18.25 19.38 3.99
CA LYS A 130 18.50 20.79 4.34
C LYS A 130 17.60 21.34 5.45
N THR A 131 16.50 20.67 5.78
CA THR A 131 15.48 21.21 6.70
C THR A 131 15.91 21.17 8.19
N GLY A 132 17.07 20.56 8.49
CA GLY A 132 17.80 20.74 9.75
C GLY A 132 17.21 20.03 10.97
N ARG A 133 17.77 20.33 12.16
CA ARG A 133 17.48 19.63 13.45
C ARG A 133 16.00 19.65 13.86
N LYS A 134 15.22 20.67 13.44
CA LYS A 134 13.79 20.79 13.80
C LYS A 134 12.96 19.64 13.21
N ALA A 135 13.19 19.31 11.94
CA ALA A 135 12.49 18.20 11.28
C ALA A 135 12.85 16.85 11.90
N PHE A 136 14.13 16.65 12.25
CA PHE A 136 14.58 15.44 12.93
C PHE A 136 13.90 15.28 14.31
N SER A 137 13.88 16.34 15.12
CA SER A 137 13.24 16.34 16.44
C SER A 137 11.74 16.04 16.34
N LEU A 138 11.03 16.65 15.38
CA LEU A 138 9.62 16.39 15.15
C LEU A 138 9.37 14.94 14.66
N GLY A 139 10.20 14.44 13.73
CA GLY A 139 10.11 13.06 13.25
C GLY A 139 10.34 12.04 14.37
N MET A 140 11.32 12.28 15.25
CA MET A 140 11.58 11.48 16.43
C MET A 140 10.41 11.51 17.42
N PHE A 141 9.82 12.68 17.66
CA PHE A 141 8.63 12.82 18.51
C PHE A 141 7.43 12.03 17.97
N ILE A 142 7.17 12.11 16.66
CA ILE A 142 6.10 11.35 15.99
C ILE A 142 6.35 9.85 16.13
N PHE A 143 7.60 9.41 15.93
CA PHE A 143 8.01 8.01 16.07
C PHE A 143 7.83 7.51 17.50
N ALA A 144 8.33 8.23 18.50
CA ALA A 144 8.19 7.89 19.92
C ALA A 144 6.72 7.80 20.34
N THR A 145 5.90 8.76 19.90
CA THR A 145 4.45 8.76 20.14
C THR A 145 3.81 7.50 19.55
N ASN A 146 4.10 7.19 18.28
CA ASN A 146 3.54 5.99 17.63
C ASN A 146 3.98 4.71 18.35
N PHE A 147 5.26 4.61 18.74
CA PHE A 147 5.80 3.47 19.46
C PHE A 147 5.13 3.26 20.83
N ILE A 148 4.90 4.32 21.60
CA ILE A 148 4.19 4.25 22.89
C ILE A 148 2.75 3.78 22.67
N MET A 149 2.07 4.33 21.66
CA MET A 149 0.70 3.94 21.32
C MET A 149 0.61 2.47 20.90
N ALA A 150 1.51 2.01 20.03
CA ALA A 150 1.56 0.62 19.58
C ALA A 150 1.83 -0.34 20.75
N SER A 151 2.76 0.02 21.65
CA SER A 151 3.09 -0.79 22.83
C SER A 151 1.95 -0.83 23.84
N SER A 152 1.16 0.24 23.95
CA SER A 152 0.00 0.30 24.86
C SER A 152 -1.08 -0.70 24.44
N VAL A 153 -1.35 -0.84 23.14
CA VAL A 153 -2.33 -1.80 22.63
C VAL A 153 -1.90 -3.24 22.89
N ASP A 154 -0.61 -3.55 22.76
CA ASP A 154 -0.06 -4.87 23.06
C ASP A 154 -0.21 -5.27 24.55
N ILE A 155 -0.31 -4.29 25.47
CA ILE A 155 -0.57 -4.53 26.91
C ILE A 155 -2.05 -4.83 27.16
N TYR A 156 -2.95 -4.07 26.53
CA TYR A 156 -4.41 -4.24 26.70
C TYR A 156 -4.96 -5.48 25.97
N PHE A 157 -4.35 -5.85 24.84
CA PHE A 157 -4.65 -7.08 24.10
C PHE A 157 -3.40 -7.96 24.06
N PRO A 158 -3.02 -8.57 25.20
CA PRO A 158 -1.83 -9.41 25.24
C PRO A 158 -1.93 -10.49 24.18
N LYS A 159 -0.92 -10.56 23.31
CA LYS A 159 -0.74 -11.65 22.36
C LYS A 159 -0.65 -12.93 23.19
N GLY A 160 -1.73 -13.70 23.23
CA GLY A 160 -1.80 -14.91 24.05
C GLY A 160 -0.59 -15.79 23.75
N ASN A 161 0.17 -16.14 24.80
CA ASN A 161 1.39 -16.92 24.73
C ASN A 161 1.18 -18.17 23.85
N GLY A 162 1.76 -18.17 22.65
CA GLY A 162 1.86 -19.36 21.81
C GLY A 162 0.54 -20.00 21.35
N LEU A 163 -0.59 -19.27 21.33
CA LEU A 163 -1.80 -19.83 20.74
C LEU A 163 -1.54 -20.04 19.23
N PRO A 164 -1.74 -21.27 18.71
CA PRO A 164 -1.67 -21.50 17.26
C PRO A 164 -2.63 -20.54 16.57
N MET A 165 -2.33 -20.19 15.31
CA MET A 165 -3.13 -19.32 14.43
C MET A 165 -4.56 -19.86 14.25
N GLY A 166 -5.37 -19.75 15.30
CA GLY A 166 -6.80 -19.94 15.30
C GLY A 166 -7.49 -18.58 15.18
N ILE A 167 -8.80 -18.65 14.98
CA ILE A 167 -9.69 -17.51 14.71
C ILE A 167 -9.48 -16.34 15.70
N LYS A 168 -9.19 -16.62 16.98
CA LYS A 168 -8.95 -15.59 18.02
C LYS A 168 -7.60 -14.87 17.89
N GLY A 169 -6.53 -15.56 17.47
CA GLY A 169 -5.21 -14.96 17.23
C GLY A 169 -5.20 -14.07 15.99
N GLY A 170 -5.88 -14.51 14.93
CA GLY A 170 -6.07 -13.72 13.71
C GLY A 170 -6.89 -12.44 13.92
N MET A 171 -7.91 -12.47 14.78
CA MET A 171 -8.73 -11.29 15.10
C MET A 171 -7.95 -10.20 15.88
N ILE A 172 -7.15 -10.57 16.89
CA ILE A 172 -6.31 -9.62 17.65
C ILE A 172 -5.24 -9.02 16.72
N PHE A 173 -4.64 -9.84 15.85
CA PHE A 173 -3.70 -9.39 14.82
C PHE A 173 -4.33 -8.36 13.88
N THR A 174 -5.57 -8.59 13.46
CA THR A 174 -6.30 -7.66 12.56
C THR A 174 -6.62 -6.35 13.27
N GLY A 175 -7.03 -6.38 14.54
CA GLY A 175 -7.29 -5.19 15.37
C GLY A 175 -6.07 -4.30 15.56
N ASN A 176 -4.92 -4.89 15.90
CA ASN A 176 -3.66 -4.16 16.05
C ASN A 176 -3.22 -3.54 14.72
N MET A 177 -3.40 -4.26 13.61
CA MET A 177 -3.10 -3.75 12.27
C MET A 177 -3.95 -2.53 11.90
N TYR A 178 -5.26 -2.53 12.22
CA TYR A 178 -6.12 -1.36 12.01
C TYR A 178 -5.67 -0.17 12.84
N PHE A 179 -5.32 -0.38 14.11
CA PHE A 179 -4.83 0.66 15.00
C PHE A 179 -3.50 1.25 14.51
N GLU A 180 -2.56 0.38 14.14
CA GLU A 180 -1.25 0.78 13.61
C GLU A 180 -1.41 1.59 12.31
N SER A 181 -2.23 1.10 11.37
CA SER A 181 -2.49 1.80 10.10
C SER A 181 -3.09 3.20 10.30
N MET A 182 -3.94 3.40 11.31
CA MET A 182 -4.53 4.71 11.60
C MET A 182 -3.58 5.64 12.36
N THR A 183 -2.67 5.12 13.18
CA THR A 183 -1.79 5.94 14.03
C THR A 183 -0.44 6.26 13.38
N GLN A 184 -0.01 5.50 12.37
CA GLN A 184 1.25 5.72 11.66
C GLN A 184 1.20 6.94 10.74
N THR A 185 2.31 7.66 10.64
CA THR A 185 2.46 8.78 9.70
C THR A 185 3.21 8.31 8.46
N GLU A 186 2.61 8.45 7.28
CA GLU A 186 3.18 7.87 6.08
C GLU A 186 3.80 8.91 5.14
N PHE A 187 5.11 8.81 4.92
CA PHE A 187 5.87 9.74 4.07
C PHE A 187 5.26 9.88 2.67
N VAL A 188 4.90 8.77 2.04
CA VAL A 188 4.29 8.74 0.70
C VAL A 188 2.91 9.41 0.71
N GLY A 189 2.13 9.22 1.77
CA GLY A 189 0.83 9.89 1.94
C GLY A 189 0.99 11.41 2.12
N VAL A 190 1.88 11.84 3.01
CA VAL A 190 2.22 13.27 3.25
C VAL A 190 2.72 13.92 1.96
N CYS A 191 3.68 13.26 1.33
CA CYS A 191 3.91 13.16 -0.11
C CYS A 191 2.78 13.71 -1.01
N TYR A 192 1.92 12.76 -1.32
CA TYR A 192 0.80 12.92 -2.21
C TYR A 192 -0.10 14.11 -1.85
N VAL A 193 -0.42 14.29 -0.56
CA VAL A 193 -1.27 15.40 -0.10
C VAL A 193 -0.63 16.76 -0.36
N LEU A 194 0.66 16.94 -0.07
CA LEU A 194 1.37 18.18 -0.34
C LEU A 194 1.47 18.51 -1.83
N MET A 195 1.58 17.48 -2.67
CA MET A 195 1.55 17.61 -4.12
C MET A 195 0.17 18.06 -4.63
N GLN A 196 -0.90 17.42 -4.15
CA GLN A 196 -2.28 17.81 -4.49
C GLN A 196 -2.60 19.24 -4.07
N LEU A 197 -2.13 19.65 -2.88
CA LEU A 197 -2.30 21.01 -2.36
C LEU A 197 -1.36 22.04 -3.01
N LYS A 198 -0.41 21.62 -3.85
CA LYS A 198 0.63 22.47 -4.49
C LYS A 198 1.48 23.28 -3.50
N ILE A 199 1.65 22.80 -2.26
CA ILE A 199 2.41 23.48 -1.20
C ILE A 199 3.70 22.72 -0.82
N ILE A 200 4.14 21.75 -1.63
CA ILE A 200 5.32 20.92 -1.39
C ILE A 200 6.59 21.75 -1.13
N ASN A 201 6.77 22.86 -1.85
CA ASN A 201 7.92 23.75 -1.76
C ASN A 201 7.80 24.83 -0.67
N SER A 202 6.68 24.89 0.06
CA SER A 202 6.51 25.85 1.16
C SER A 202 7.38 25.48 2.36
N GLN A 203 7.61 26.43 3.28
CA GLN A 203 8.31 26.12 4.54
C GLN A 203 7.61 25.03 5.34
N LEU A 204 6.27 25.04 5.35
CA LEU A 204 5.42 24.04 6.00
C LEU A 204 5.56 22.67 5.32
N GLY A 205 5.50 22.64 3.99
CA GLY A 205 5.62 21.41 3.19
C GLY A 205 6.99 20.75 3.35
N ARG A 206 8.08 21.54 3.31
CA ARG A 206 9.43 21.03 3.56
C ARG A 206 9.59 20.46 4.97
N LEU A 207 9.02 21.12 5.98
CA LEU A 207 9.03 20.62 7.36
C LEU A 207 8.28 19.29 7.48
N ALA A 208 7.07 19.20 6.93
CA ALA A 208 6.25 17.99 6.92
C ALA A 208 6.94 16.81 6.22
N LEU A 209 7.55 17.06 5.06
CA LEU A 209 8.28 16.06 4.30
C LEU A 209 9.50 15.56 5.05
N ALA A 210 10.29 16.49 5.57
CA ALA A 210 11.49 16.12 6.30
C ALA A 210 11.13 15.35 7.57
N SER A 211 10.13 15.79 8.36
CA SER A 211 9.74 15.06 9.58
C SER A 211 9.17 13.68 9.28
N SER A 212 8.34 13.52 8.24
CA SER A 212 7.79 12.23 7.84
C SER A 212 8.85 11.28 7.26
N MET A 213 9.86 11.81 6.55
CA MET A 213 10.99 11.01 6.08
C MET A 213 11.85 10.50 7.24
N HIS A 214 12.17 11.34 8.23
CA HIS A 214 12.88 10.89 9.43
C HIS A 214 12.08 9.83 10.19
N TYR A 215 10.77 10.03 10.36
CA TYR A 215 9.89 9.01 10.91
C TYR A 215 9.98 7.69 10.13
N LYS A 216 9.93 7.74 8.80
CA LYS A 216 9.99 6.53 7.95
C LYS A 216 11.32 5.80 8.07
N LEU A 217 12.45 6.51 8.18
CA LEU A 217 13.76 5.92 8.44
C LEU A 217 13.82 5.22 9.81
N MET A 218 13.30 5.87 10.87
CA MET A 218 13.26 5.26 12.21
C MET A 218 12.31 4.05 12.25
N SER A 219 11.16 4.15 11.59
CA SER A 219 10.20 3.05 11.44
C SER A 219 10.82 1.87 10.67
N LEU A 220 11.61 2.11 9.61
CA LEU A 220 12.32 1.05 8.90
C LEU A 220 13.33 0.32 9.81
N ALA A 221 14.15 1.07 10.55
CA ALA A 221 15.09 0.49 11.51
C ALA A 221 14.38 -0.34 12.59
N PHE A 222 13.25 0.16 13.09
CA PHE A 222 12.41 -0.56 14.04
C PHE A 222 11.82 -1.85 13.45
N ASN A 223 11.31 -1.82 12.22
CA ASN A 223 10.77 -2.99 11.53
C ASN A 223 11.83 -4.09 11.33
N ILE A 224 13.06 -3.73 10.98
CA ILE A 224 14.17 -4.68 10.86
C ILE A 224 14.48 -5.31 12.23
N MET A 225 14.51 -4.50 13.30
CA MET A 225 14.75 -5.00 14.65
C MET A 225 13.60 -5.89 15.16
N ASP A 226 12.35 -5.56 14.84
CA ASP A 226 11.20 -6.38 15.16
C ASP A 226 11.22 -7.71 14.38
N GLY A 227 11.58 -7.68 13.10
CA GLY A 227 11.83 -8.87 12.29
C GLY A 227 12.91 -9.77 12.90
N PHE A 228 13.99 -9.20 13.40
CA PHE A 228 15.02 -9.92 14.15
C PHE A 228 14.44 -10.60 15.40
N ARG A 229 13.70 -9.86 16.24
CA ARG A 229 13.07 -10.40 17.46
C ARG A 229 12.10 -11.54 17.13
N ARG A 230 11.32 -11.40 16.07
CA ARG A 230 10.43 -12.46 15.58
C ARG A 230 11.21 -13.68 15.12
N GLY A 231 12.23 -13.49 14.28
CA GLY A 231 13.08 -14.58 13.78
C GLY A 231 13.77 -15.39 14.88
N VAL A 232 14.24 -14.72 15.95
CA VAL A 232 14.82 -15.38 17.13
C VAL A 232 13.78 -16.23 17.86
N ARG A 233 12.54 -15.73 18.00
CA ARG A 233 11.46 -16.44 18.71
C ARG A 233 10.87 -17.60 17.92
N THR A 234 10.75 -17.47 16.60
CA THR A 234 10.01 -18.43 15.76
C THR A 234 10.90 -19.47 15.10
N ALA A 235 12.16 -19.15 14.83
CA ALA A 235 13.07 -20.02 14.08
C ALA A 235 14.39 -20.24 14.82
N SER A 236 15.36 -19.34 14.64
CA SER A 236 16.69 -19.43 15.23
C SER A 236 17.39 -18.08 15.13
N THR A 237 18.30 -17.80 16.07
CA THR A 237 19.17 -16.62 16.05
C THR A 237 19.95 -16.50 14.74
N HIS A 238 20.36 -17.62 14.13
CA HIS A 238 21.09 -17.60 12.87
C HIS A 238 20.24 -17.02 11.72
N VAL A 239 18.99 -17.47 11.60
CA VAL A 239 18.04 -16.98 10.59
C VAL A 239 17.74 -15.50 10.82
N ALA A 240 17.57 -15.09 12.07
CA ALA A 240 17.32 -13.70 12.42
C ALA A 240 18.49 -12.78 12.02
N VAL A 241 19.73 -13.19 12.29
CA VAL A 241 20.93 -12.44 11.87
C VAL A 241 21.03 -12.38 10.35
N GLN A 242 20.77 -13.49 9.65
CA GLN A 242 20.78 -13.51 8.18
C GLN A 242 19.76 -12.52 7.58
N MET A 243 18.54 -12.45 8.12
CA MET A 243 17.51 -11.51 7.67
C MET A 243 17.96 -10.05 7.79
N VAL A 244 18.60 -9.69 8.91
CA VAL A 244 19.13 -8.32 9.12
C VAL A 244 20.24 -8.01 8.13
N ILE A 245 21.18 -8.94 7.94
CA ILE A 245 22.29 -8.79 7.00
C ILE A 245 21.76 -8.63 5.57
N PHE A 246 20.84 -9.49 5.12
CA PHE A 246 20.26 -9.39 3.78
C PHE A 246 19.45 -8.12 3.60
N SER A 247 18.70 -7.67 4.62
CA SER A 247 17.96 -6.40 4.59
C SER A 247 18.89 -5.21 4.41
N LEU A 248 20.00 -5.15 5.16
CA LEU A 248 21.01 -4.10 5.05
C LEU A 248 21.74 -4.15 3.71
N ALA A 249 22.15 -5.34 3.27
CA ALA A 249 22.81 -5.55 1.98
C ALA A 249 21.91 -5.12 0.81
N TYR A 250 20.61 -5.42 0.89
CA TYR A 250 19.61 -5.02 -0.10
C TYR A 250 19.47 -3.49 -0.19
N ILE A 251 19.36 -2.80 0.96
CA ILE A 251 19.29 -1.33 0.98
C ILE A 251 20.58 -0.72 0.41
N LEU A 252 21.75 -1.24 0.81
CA LEU A 252 23.04 -0.76 0.31
C LEU A 252 23.20 -0.99 -1.19
N PHE A 253 22.78 -2.16 -1.69
CA PHE A 253 22.78 -2.48 -3.11
C PHE A 253 21.97 -1.45 -3.91
N ILE A 254 20.76 -1.11 -3.45
CA ILE A 254 19.94 -0.08 -4.10
C ILE A 254 20.64 1.29 -4.06
N VAL A 255 21.10 1.71 -2.88
CA VAL A 255 21.68 3.06 -2.67
C VAL A 255 23.00 3.28 -3.40
N ILE A 256 23.80 2.22 -3.60
CA ILE A 256 25.12 2.32 -4.22
C ILE A 256 25.04 1.95 -5.70
N ILE A 257 24.61 0.73 -6.02
CA ILE A 257 24.68 0.18 -7.38
C ILE A 257 23.63 0.81 -8.29
N LEU A 258 22.36 0.81 -7.86
CA LEU A 258 21.28 1.35 -8.69
C LEU A 258 21.36 2.88 -8.82
N ARG A 259 21.84 3.57 -7.78
CA ARG A 259 22.16 5.00 -7.88
C ARG A 259 23.20 5.27 -8.95
N GLN A 260 24.30 4.52 -8.96
CA GLN A 260 25.33 4.70 -9.96
C GLN A 260 24.80 4.41 -11.37
N MET A 261 23.97 3.40 -11.53
CA MET A 261 23.29 3.07 -12.79
C MET A 261 22.44 4.26 -13.29
N VAL A 262 21.58 4.83 -12.43
CA VAL A 262 20.73 5.97 -12.78
C VAL A 262 21.56 7.20 -13.16
N LEU A 263 22.59 7.53 -12.36
CA LEU A 263 23.48 8.65 -12.67
C LEU A 263 24.24 8.44 -13.99
N THR A 264 24.58 7.19 -14.32
CA THR A 264 25.23 6.85 -15.58
C THR A 264 24.28 7.04 -16.76
N PHE A 265 23.02 6.62 -16.66
CA PHE A 265 22.01 6.87 -17.69
C PHE A 265 21.82 8.37 -17.95
N ILE A 266 21.80 9.17 -16.88
CA ILE A 266 21.69 10.62 -16.97
C ILE A 266 22.94 11.23 -17.65
N ARG A 267 24.15 10.77 -17.31
CA ARG A 267 25.41 11.29 -17.88
C ARG A 267 25.62 10.93 -19.35
N ILE A 268 25.18 9.74 -19.77
CA ILE A 268 25.32 9.28 -21.17
C ILE A 268 24.38 10.07 -22.10
N THR A 269 23.30 10.65 -21.56
CA THR A 269 22.35 11.42 -22.37
C THR A 269 22.87 12.84 -22.58
N PRO A 270 23.09 13.29 -23.83
CA PRO A 270 23.50 14.66 -24.12
C PRO A 270 22.45 15.66 -23.62
N GLN A 271 22.90 16.81 -23.09
CA GLN A 271 21.98 17.88 -22.67
C GLN A 271 21.09 18.30 -23.86
N GLY A 272 19.76 18.19 -23.67
CA GLY A 272 18.76 18.60 -24.66
C GLY A 272 18.20 17.50 -25.57
N GLN A 273 18.70 16.26 -25.50
CA GLN A 273 18.09 15.13 -26.20
C GLN A 273 17.21 14.30 -25.26
N PRO A 274 16.05 13.79 -25.72
CA PRO A 274 15.24 12.88 -24.92
C PRO A 274 16.03 11.59 -24.65
N LEU A 275 16.04 11.10 -23.40
CA LEU A 275 16.58 9.76 -23.13
C LEU A 275 15.87 8.73 -24.01
N LYS A 276 16.64 7.75 -24.48
CA LYS A 276 16.08 6.58 -25.18
C LYS A 276 15.07 5.88 -24.27
N GLU A 277 13.93 5.49 -24.85
CA GLU A 277 12.84 4.81 -24.13
C GLU A 277 13.28 3.50 -23.45
N ILE A 278 14.37 2.91 -23.94
CA ILE A 278 14.97 1.70 -23.36
C ILE A 278 15.38 1.92 -21.90
N TYR A 279 15.86 3.10 -21.51
CA TYR A 279 16.26 3.39 -20.14
C TYR A 279 15.05 3.47 -19.19
N ALA A 280 13.93 4.02 -19.66
CA ALA A 280 12.68 4.01 -18.91
C ALA A 280 12.18 2.57 -18.71
N THR A 281 12.26 1.75 -19.76
CA THR A 281 11.86 0.32 -19.71
C THR A 281 12.73 -0.48 -18.74
N ILE A 282 14.06 -0.31 -18.80
CA ILE A 282 15.00 -0.93 -17.86
C ILE A 282 14.70 -0.49 -16.42
N THR A 283 14.42 0.79 -16.21
CA THR A 283 14.08 1.32 -14.88
C THR A 283 12.81 0.66 -14.35
N MET A 284 11.77 0.52 -15.17
CA MET A 284 10.53 -0.16 -14.77
C MET A 284 10.76 -1.66 -14.49
N ALA A 285 11.58 -2.34 -15.27
CA ALA A 285 11.97 -3.73 -15.00
C ALA A 285 12.71 -3.85 -13.64
N CYS A 286 13.62 -2.91 -13.33
CA CYS A 286 14.26 -2.85 -12.03
C CYS A 286 13.25 -2.64 -10.89
N VAL A 287 12.23 -1.79 -11.06
CA VAL A 287 11.18 -1.59 -10.03
C VAL A 287 10.49 -2.91 -9.68
N PHE A 288 10.14 -3.74 -10.67
CA PHE A 288 9.52 -5.05 -10.42
C PHE A 288 10.47 -6.04 -9.74
N LEU A 289 11.72 -6.11 -10.20
CA LEU A 289 12.74 -6.96 -9.58
C LEU A 289 12.99 -6.55 -8.12
N LEU A 290 13.02 -5.25 -7.84
CA LEU A 290 13.14 -4.74 -6.48
C LEU A 290 11.93 -5.09 -5.63
N ALA A 291 10.72 -4.94 -6.15
CA ALA A 291 9.52 -5.32 -5.40
C ALA A 291 9.53 -6.80 -5.01
N SER A 292 9.87 -7.68 -5.96
CA SER A 292 9.95 -9.13 -5.71
C SER A 292 11.07 -9.49 -4.74
N SER A 293 12.28 -8.96 -4.95
CA SER A 293 13.44 -9.28 -4.09
C SER A 293 13.31 -8.70 -2.68
N GLY A 294 12.65 -7.55 -2.52
CA GLY A 294 12.39 -6.96 -1.20
C GLY A 294 11.56 -7.88 -0.32
N ASP A 295 10.51 -8.50 -0.89
CA ASP A 295 9.66 -9.47 -0.19
C ASP A 295 10.43 -10.73 0.21
N CYS A 296 11.30 -11.23 -0.68
CA CYS A 296 12.17 -12.39 -0.38
C CYS A 296 13.14 -12.14 0.79
N VAL A 297 13.57 -10.89 0.99
CA VAL A 297 14.47 -10.48 2.08
C VAL A 297 13.72 -10.26 3.40
N GLY A 298 12.38 -10.26 3.38
CA GLY A 298 11.54 -10.00 4.56
C GLY A 298 11.22 -8.53 4.80
N LEU A 299 11.49 -7.65 3.82
CA LEU A 299 11.01 -6.28 3.81
C LEU A 299 9.69 -6.20 3.04
N ASN A 300 8.83 -5.23 3.36
CA ASN A 300 7.63 -5.01 2.55
C ASN A 300 8.02 -4.69 1.10
N TYR A 301 7.39 -5.36 0.13
CA TYR A 301 7.69 -5.24 -1.30
C TYR A 301 7.65 -3.81 -1.86
N VAL A 302 7.01 -2.84 -1.19
CA VAL A 302 7.05 -1.43 -1.63
C VAL A 302 8.29 -0.65 -1.20
N PHE A 303 9.08 -1.14 -0.23
CA PHE A 303 10.27 -0.42 0.26
C PHE A 303 11.36 -0.30 -0.79
N GLY A 304 11.65 -1.37 -1.53
CA GLY A 304 12.63 -1.35 -2.62
C GLY A 304 12.31 -0.30 -3.68
N PRO A 305 11.09 -0.34 -4.28
CA PRO A 305 10.59 0.71 -5.17
C PRO A 305 10.66 2.12 -4.58
N LEU A 306 10.32 2.31 -3.30
CA LEU A 306 10.41 3.62 -2.65
C LEU A 306 11.85 4.15 -2.61
N ILE A 307 12.80 3.34 -2.13
CA ILE A 307 14.20 3.74 -2.01
C ILE A 307 14.77 4.03 -3.40
N PHE A 308 14.46 3.20 -4.39
CA PHE A 308 14.90 3.41 -5.76
C PHE A 308 14.31 4.70 -6.36
N GLY A 309 13.02 4.98 -6.12
CA GLY A 309 12.39 6.23 -6.53
C GLY A 309 13.07 7.45 -5.92
N LEU A 310 13.41 7.42 -4.63
CA LEU A 310 14.10 8.52 -3.92
C LEU A 310 15.53 8.77 -4.42
N ILE A 311 16.17 7.77 -5.02
CA ILE A 311 17.51 7.88 -5.59
C ILE A 311 17.48 8.58 -6.95
N VAL A 312 16.39 8.43 -7.71
CA VAL A 312 16.20 9.11 -8.98
C VAL A 312 16.07 10.62 -8.72
N PRO A 313 16.97 11.47 -9.25
CA PRO A 313 16.86 12.90 -9.04
C PRO A 313 15.58 13.44 -9.71
N ALA A 314 14.73 14.13 -8.94
CA ALA A 314 13.41 14.58 -9.41
C ALA A 314 13.45 15.51 -10.64
N ARG A 315 14.55 16.24 -10.84
CA ARG A 315 14.78 17.15 -12.00
C ARG A 315 15.67 16.54 -13.09
N SER A 316 15.81 15.22 -13.11
CA SER A 316 16.58 14.54 -14.15
C SER A 316 15.70 14.28 -15.38
N PRO A 317 16.30 14.23 -16.60
CA PRO A 317 15.57 13.86 -17.80
C PRO A 317 14.90 12.47 -17.69
N LEU A 318 15.46 11.57 -16.87
CA LEU A 318 14.92 10.25 -16.60
C LEU A 318 13.63 10.30 -15.77
N ALA A 319 13.59 11.14 -14.73
CA ALA A 319 12.38 11.36 -13.94
C ALA A 319 11.25 11.94 -14.79
N GLU A 320 11.55 12.92 -15.65
CA GLU A 320 10.56 13.55 -16.53
C GLU A 320 9.92 12.54 -17.49
N ILE A 321 10.72 11.72 -18.17
CA ILE A 321 10.22 10.70 -19.11
C ILE A 321 9.39 9.64 -18.38
N LEU A 322 9.84 9.19 -17.21
CA LEU A 322 9.08 8.23 -16.40
C LEU A 322 7.73 8.79 -15.98
N VAL A 323 7.69 10.02 -15.47
CA VAL A 323 6.44 10.66 -15.05
C VAL A 323 5.55 10.92 -16.26
N GLN A 324 6.06 11.44 -17.35
CA GLN A 324 5.25 11.74 -18.55
C GLN A 324 4.61 10.47 -19.14
N LYS A 325 5.34 9.36 -19.19
CA LYS A 325 4.88 8.11 -19.83
C LYS A 325 3.96 7.28 -18.94
N PHE A 326 4.29 7.15 -17.66
CA PHE A 326 3.64 6.18 -16.78
C PHE A 326 2.76 6.80 -15.69
N ASN A 327 3.06 8.01 -15.19
CA ASN A 327 2.30 8.58 -14.07
C ASN A 327 0.82 8.80 -14.41
N THR A 328 0.49 9.15 -15.67
CA THR A 328 -0.90 9.28 -16.13
C THR A 328 -1.64 7.96 -16.07
N ALA A 329 -1.02 6.86 -16.53
CA ALA A 329 -1.60 5.52 -16.43
C ALA A 329 -1.70 5.06 -14.97
N THR A 330 -0.70 5.33 -14.15
CA THR A 330 -0.72 4.96 -12.73
C THR A 330 -1.80 5.73 -11.96
N SER A 331 -1.81 7.05 -12.03
CA SER A 331 -2.75 7.89 -11.27
C SER A 331 -4.18 7.86 -11.84
N GLY A 332 -4.34 7.65 -13.14
CA GLY A 332 -5.63 7.63 -13.82
C GLY A 332 -6.33 6.28 -13.83
N PHE A 333 -5.57 5.18 -13.83
CA PHE A 333 -6.09 3.82 -13.95
C PHE A 333 -5.69 2.93 -12.77
N LEU A 334 -4.38 2.68 -12.57
CA LEU A 334 -3.94 1.66 -11.60
C LEU A 334 -4.23 2.02 -10.13
N LEU A 335 -4.11 3.30 -9.75
CA LEU A 335 -4.34 3.79 -8.40
C LEU A 335 -5.83 3.81 -8.02
N PRO A 336 -6.75 4.31 -8.88
CA PRO A 336 -8.19 4.12 -8.70
C PRO A 336 -8.56 2.64 -8.63
N LEU A 337 -8.01 1.80 -9.51
CA LEU A 337 -8.28 0.37 -9.53
C LEU A 337 -7.88 -0.30 -8.22
N MET A 338 -6.67 -0.03 -7.72
CA MET A 338 -6.21 -0.50 -6.41
C MET A 338 -7.20 -0.09 -5.29
N THR A 339 -7.64 1.17 -5.31
CA THR A 339 -8.54 1.71 -4.29
C THR A 339 -9.92 1.04 -4.34
N MET A 340 -10.49 0.89 -5.55
CA MET A 340 -11.77 0.20 -5.78
C MET A 340 -11.70 -1.26 -5.38
N PHE A 341 -10.63 -1.97 -5.74
CA PHE A 341 -10.42 -3.37 -5.39
C PHE A 341 -10.24 -3.61 -3.88
N CYS A 342 -9.57 -2.70 -3.16
CA CYS A 342 -9.55 -2.76 -1.70
C CYS A 342 -10.95 -2.58 -1.12
N ALA A 343 -11.65 -1.55 -1.61
CA ALA A 343 -12.95 -1.18 -1.09
C ALA A 343 -14.02 -2.23 -1.41
N SER A 344 -13.88 -2.99 -2.50
CA SER A 344 -14.78 -4.11 -2.83
C SER A 344 -14.65 -5.31 -1.90
N LYS A 345 -13.58 -5.39 -1.10
CA LYS A 345 -13.44 -6.41 -0.05
C LYS A 345 -14.15 -6.02 1.25
N ILE A 346 -14.66 -4.80 1.36
CA ILE A 346 -15.34 -4.32 2.58
C ILE A 346 -16.73 -4.98 2.65
N ASN A 347 -17.00 -5.64 3.77
CA ASN A 347 -18.31 -6.19 4.11
C ASN A 347 -18.86 -5.46 5.35
N LEU A 348 -19.71 -4.45 5.15
CA LEU A 348 -20.29 -3.68 6.25
C LEU A 348 -21.25 -4.51 7.11
N HIS A 349 -21.96 -5.48 6.53
CA HIS A 349 -22.87 -6.35 7.28
C HIS A 349 -22.09 -7.19 8.30
N GLN A 350 -21.00 -7.83 7.84
CA GLN A 350 -20.11 -8.58 8.71
C GLN A 350 -19.50 -7.68 9.79
N PHE A 351 -19.01 -6.50 9.39
CA PHE A 351 -18.41 -5.52 10.30
C PHE A 351 -19.35 -5.05 11.42
N ILE A 352 -20.64 -4.84 11.11
CA ILE A 352 -21.62 -4.42 12.13
C ILE A 352 -22.00 -5.61 13.03
N SER A 353 -22.10 -6.82 12.47
CA SER A 353 -22.48 -8.02 13.22
C SER A 353 -21.38 -8.53 14.17
N GLU A 354 -20.11 -8.32 13.83
CA GLU A 354 -18.98 -8.82 14.62
C GLU A 354 -18.53 -7.81 15.68
N PHE A 355 -18.93 -8.04 16.93
CA PHE A 355 -18.63 -7.17 18.09
C PHE A 355 -17.14 -6.82 18.22
N ASN A 356 -16.23 -7.78 17.98
CA ASN A 356 -14.79 -7.57 18.07
C ASN A 356 -14.26 -6.58 17.02
N THR A 357 -14.80 -6.62 15.80
CA THR A 357 -14.39 -5.70 14.72
C THR A 357 -14.86 -4.27 15.02
N LEU A 358 -16.05 -4.13 15.59
CA LEU A 358 -16.58 -2.83 16.04
C LEU A 358 -15.75 -2.24 17.18
N VAL A 359 -15.31 -3.06 18.14
CA VAL A 359 -14.42 -2.63 19.23
C VAL A 359 -13.05 -2.20 18.68
N ALA A 360 -12.45 -2.99 17.78
CA ALA A 360 -11.18 -2.64 17.13
C ALA A 360 -11.27 -1.32 16.36
N PHE A 361 -12.38 -1.09 15.64
CA PHE A 361 -12.62 0.18 14.96
C PHE A 361 -12.72 1.36 15.93
N LYS A 362 -13.48 1.22 17.02
CA LYS A 362 -13.59 2.27 18.05
C LYS A 362 -12.23 2.59 18.67
N ILE A 363 -11.42 1.58 18.98
CA ILE A 363 -10.07 1.75 19.53
C ILE A 363 -9.16 2.44 18.51
N SER A 364 -9.25 2.07 17.24
CA SER A 364 -8.50 2.71 16.16
C SER A 364 -8.89 4.18 15.98
N LEU A 365 -10.18 4.52 16.07
CA LEU A 365 -10.67 5.90 16.01
C LEU A 365 -10.19 6.75 17.20
N ILE A 366 -10.26 6.20 18.42
CA ILE A 366 -9.74 6.84 19.63
C ILE A 366 -8.22 7.04 19.49
N GLY A 367 -7.50 6.02 19.02
CA GLY A 367 -6.08 6.11 18.70
C GLY A 367 -5.78 7.23 17.72
N PHE A 368 -6.52 7.33 16.62
CA PHE A 368 -6.37 8.41 15.65
C PHE A 368 -6.58 9.79 16.29
N ALA A 369 -7.61 9.96 17.13
CA ALA A 369 -7.87 11.22 17.84
C ALA A 369 -6.74 11.59 18.81
N ILE A 370 -6.24 10.63 19.59
CA ILE A 370 -5.08 10.82 20.48
C ILE A 370 -3.85 11.20 19.67
N LYS A 371 -3.59 10.49 18.56
CA LYS A 371 -2.46 10.76 17.67
C LYS A 371 -2.52 12.17 17.11
N MET A 372 -3.69 12.63 16.67
CA MET A 372 -3.94 13.99 16.21
C MET A 372 -3.63 15.01 17.31
N ALA A 373 -4.17 14.82 18.51
CA ALA A 373 -3.96 15.73 19.65
C ALA A 373 -2.49 15.82 20.07
N VAL A 374 -1.80 14.67 20.21
CA VAL A 374 -0.39 14.63 20.60
C VAL A 374 0.50 15.22 19.52
N THR A 375 0.21 14.96 18.24
CA THR A 375 0.96 15.57 17.13
C THR A 375 0.74 17.08 17.07
N PHE A 376 -0.48 17.56 17.34
CA PHE A 376 -0.75 19.00 17.47
C PHE A 376 0.04 19.63 18.60
N LEU A 377 0.05 19.01 19.78
CA LEU A 377 0.83 19.48 20.91
C LEU A 377 2.32 19.53 20.58
N GLY A 378 2.86 18.46 19.99
CA GLY A 378 4.24 18.39 19.55
C GLY A 378 4.60 19.52 18.58
N VAL A 379 3.77 19.76 17.56
CA VAL A 379 3.96 20.85 16.60
C VAL A 379 3.85 22.23 17.25
N PHE A 380 2.90 22.42 18.16
CA PHE A 380 2.69 23.68 18.87
C PHE A 380 3.89 24.05 19.75
N LEU A 381 4.53 23.06 20.40
CA LEU A 381 5.75 23.25 21.19
C LEU A 381 6.93 23.79 20.37
N TYR A 382 6.93 23.64 19.04
CA TYR A 382 7.93 24.26 18.14
C TYR A 382 7.67 25.75 17.85
N LYS A 383 6.74 26.39 18.58
CA LYS A 383 6.42 27.83 18.47
C LYS A 383 5.93 28.25 17.08
N LEU A 384 5.24 27.36 16.38
CA LEU A 384 4.55 27.70 15.15
C LEU A 384 3.24 28.43 15.48
N PRO A 385 2.79 29.39 14.65
CA PRO A 385 1.48 30.02 14.86
C PRO A 385 0.38 28.97 14.71
N LEU A 386 -0.70 29.12 15.48
CA LEU A 386 -1.77 28.12 15.64
C LEU A 386 -2.30 27.58 14.29
N ARG A 387 -2.47 28.46 13.30
CA ARG A 387 -2.94 28.08 11.96
C ARG A 387 -1.97 27.15 11.23
N HIS A 388 -0.66 27.42 11.30
CA HIS A 388 0.35 26.55 10.69
C HIS A 388 0.53 25.26 11.49
N ALA A 389 0.40 25.31 12.83
CA ALA A 389 0.43 24.13 13.66
C ALA A 389 -0.72 23.17 13.31
N ALA A 390 -1.95 23.68 13.25
CA ALA A 390 -3.13 22.90 12.88
C ALA A 390 -3.01 22.30 11.47
N ALA A 391 -2.59 23.11 10.49
CA ALA A 391 -2.38 22.64 9.12
C ALA A 391 -1.33 21.53 9.05
N LEU A 392 -0.19 21.69 9.73
CA LEU A 392 0.87 20.68 9.75
C LEU A 392 0.41 19.38 10.40
N THR A 393 -0.35 19.46 11.49
CA THR A 393 -0.93 18.28 12.15
C THR A 393 -1.86 17.52 11.21
N VAL A 394 -2.75 18.22 10.52
CA VAL A 394 -3.67 17.58 9.56
C VAL A 394 -2.88 16.92 8.43
N ILE A 395 -1.86 17.60 7.89
CA ILE A 395 -1.01 17.05 6.82
C ILE A 395 -0.27 15.78 7.28
N LEU A 396 0.29 15.76 8.50
CA LEU A 396 1.04 14.62 9.05
C LEU A 396 0.18 13.42 9.43
N ASN A 397 -1.13 13.59 9.51
CA ASN A 397 -2.10 12.53 9.85
C ASN A 397 -3.09 12.28 8.72
N ALA A 398 -2.86 12.84 7.53
CA ALA A 398 -3.70 12.60 6.38
C ALA A 398 -3.62 11.14 5.95
N LYS A 399 -4.79 10.52 5.75
CA LYS A 399 -4.96 9.13 5.33
C LYS A 399 -5.48 9.06 3.91
N GLY A 400 -5.02 8.09 3.11
CA GLY A 400 -5.44 7.97 1.73
C GLY A 400 -5.01 6.66 1.06
N HIS A 401 -4.57 6.76 -0.19
CA HIS A 401 -4.24 5.60 -1.01
C HIS A 401 -3.17 4.69 -0.39
N TYR A 402 -2.19 5.24 0.34
CA TYR A 402 -1.11 4.45 0.92
C TYR A 402 -1.60 3.47 1.98
N GLU A 403 -2.47 3.92 2.90
CA GLU A 403 -3.05 3.07 3.92
C GLU A 403 -3.95 2.01 3.30
N VAL A 404 -4.76 2.40 2.30
CA VAL A 404 -5.59 1.46 1.53
C VAL A 404 -4.73 0.39 0.83
N GLY A 405 -3.62 0.76 0.22
CA GLY A 405 -2.67 -0.17 -0.41
C GLY A 405 -1.98 -1.09 0.60
N THR A 406 -1.68 -0.56 1.79
CA THR A 406 -1.10 -1.34 2.90
C THR A 406 -2.03 -2.50 3.32
N PHE A 407 -3.35 -2.30 3.34
CA PHE A 407 -4.30 -3.38 3.60
C PHE A 407 -4.23 -4.52 2.58
N ILE A 408 -3.91 -4.26 1.30
CA ILE A 408 -3.67 -5.33 0.30
C ILE A 408 -2.49 -6.18 0.70
N SER A 409 -1.40 -5.54 1.15
CA SER A 409 -0.15 -6.21 1.49
C SER A 409 -0.29 -7.22 2.61
N PHE A 410 -1.20 -6.98 3.56
CA PHE A 410 -1.45 -7.88 4.68
C PHE A 410 -2.52 -8.94 4.39
N ASN A 411 -3.38 -8.74 3.40
CA ASN A 411 -4.50 -9.62 3.11
C ASN A 411 -4.16 -10.72 2.07
N SER A 412 -2.88 -10.97 1.81
CA SER A 412 -2.46 -12.15 1.06
C SER A 412 -2.14 -13.31 2.00
N LEU A 413 -2.79 -14.44 1.74
CA LEU A 413 -2.63 -15.76 2.38
C LEU A 413 -3.67 -16.14 3.46
N ARG A 414 -4.95 -15.81 3.26
CA ARG A 414 -5.97 -16.85 3.52
C ARG A 414 -6.04 -17.72 2.27
N VAL A 415 -5.12 -18.68 2.20
CA VAL A 415 -5.25 -19.88 1.35
C VAL A 415 -6.13 -20.87 2.10
#